data_AF-A0A956LM21-F1
#
_entry.id   AF-A0A956LM21-F1
#
_cell.length_a   1.000
_cell.length_b   1.000
_cell.length_c   1.000
_cell.angle_alpha   90.00
_cell.angle_beta   90.00
_cell.angle_gamma   90.00
#
_symmetry.space_group_name_H-M   'P 1'
#
loop_
_entity.id
_entity.type
_entity.pdbx_description
1 polymer ?
#
loop_
_entity_poly.entity_id
_entity_poly.type
_entity_poly.pdbx_seq_one_letter_code
_entity_poly.pdbx_strand_id
1 'polypeptide(L)'
;MFSSSYLDRNILCVDSLNVEELPMGCKTRLLVGLVHDGLGRAMRIPVIAVRGARPGPVFGITAALHGNELNGIPVVHRLIDSISPETLRGTLVAVPVLNIPGLVRHEREFRDSTDLNHIMPGVADGNESQVYAYRLTSRVVGAFNYLADLHTASFGRINTLYVRADLDEPTTARMAMLQRPTIILHNPPRDHTLRGWASAEGAPAITIEIGDPHVFQPKKVRRTLSGLRALLTQMKMLPRRAHPTPPPPVLCEASRWIYTDRGGLLRVNPELGELVE
;
A
#
# COMPACT_ATOMS: atom_id res chain seq x y z
N MET A 1 41.98 -14.59 7.59
CA MET A 1 41.57 -13.41 6.80
C MET A 1 40.13 -13.66 6.35
N PHE A 2 39.15 -13.32 7.18
CA PHE A 2 37.72 -13.41 6.80
C PHE A 2 37.23 -11.98 6.59
N SER A 3 37.15 -11.58 5.33
CA SER A 3 36.53 -10.32 4.90
C SER A 3 35.02 -10.42 5.12
N SER A 4 34.54 -10.00 6.30
CA SER A 4 33.11 -9.80 6.53
C SER A 4 32.69 -8.45 5.93
N SER A 5 32.41 -8.43 4.63
CA SER A 5 31.97 -7.26 3.86
C SER A 5 30.50 -7.33 3.43
N TYR A 6 29.59 -7.79 4.29
CA TYR A 6 28.16 -7.93 3.96
C TYR A 6 27.21 -7.35 5.03
N LEU A 7 27.52 -6.18 5.57
CA LEU A 7 26.53 -5.37 6.28
C LEU A 7 26.40 -4.03 5.53
N ASP A 8 25.24 -3.82 4.92
CA ASP A 8 24.83 -2.58 4.27
C ASP A 8 25.03 -1.41 5.26
N ARG A 9 26.10 -0.62 5.07
CA ARG A 9 26.70 0.22 6.11
C ARG A 9 25.90 1.46 6.53
N ASN A 10 24.63 1.66 6.18
CA ASN A 10 23.87 2.87 6.57
C ASN A 10 22.33 2.70 6.55
N ILE A 11 21.78 1.60 7.10
CA ILE A 11 20.32 1.53 7.34
C ILE A 11 20.01 2.12 8.72
N LEU A 12 19.33 3.26 8.74
CA LEU A 12 18.96 3.94 9.99
C LEU A 12 17.82 3.18 10.68
N CYS A 13 18.02 2.82 11.94
CA CYS A 13 16.95 2.27 12.78
C CYS A 13 16.37 3.39 13.64
N VAL A 14 15.07 3.62 13.53
CA VAL A 14 14.35 4.69 14.23
C VAL A 14 13.07 4.15 14.87
N ASP A 15 12.56 4.83 15.90
CA ASP A 15 11.27 4.48 16.50
C ASP A 15 10.08 5.06 15.74
N SER A 16 10.25 6.17 15.05
CA SER A 16 9.23 6.79 14.22
C SER A 16 9.83 7.48 12.99
N LEU A 17 9.01 7.62 11.95
CA LEU A 17 9.35 8.38 10.76
C LEU A 17 9.20 9.87 11.03
N ASN A 18 10.32 10.61 10.98
CA ASN A 18 10.30 12.06 10.88
C ASN A 18 10.77 12.47 9.48
N VAL A 19 9.82 12.90 8.62
CA VAL A 19 10.12 13.29 7.23
C VAL A 19 11.02 14.53 7.17
N GLU A 20 10.92 15.43 8.15
CA GLU A 20 11.67 16.68 8.18
C GLU A 20 13.15 16.50 8.53
N GLU A 21 13.51 15.38 9.15
CA GLU A 21 14.90 15.03 9.45
C GLU A 21 15.60 14.31 8.30
N LEU A 22 14.87 13.87 7.27
CA LEU A 22 15.47 13.16 6.14
C LEU A 22 16.30 14.12 5.28
N PRO A 23 17.48 13.74 4.78
CA PRO A 23 18.27 14.61 3.90
C PRO A 23 17.50 14.93 2.60
N MET A 24 17.42 16.22 2.25
CA MET A 24 16.81 16.64 0.98
C MET A 24 17.64 16.17 -0.22
N GLY A 25 16.96 15.89 -1.33
CA GLY A 25 17.63 15.44 -2.55
C GLY A 25 18.25 14.05 -2.43
N CYS A 26 17.79 13.22 -1.48
CA CYS A 26 18.36 11.90 -1.23
C CYS A 26 17.28 10.80 -1.18
N LYS A 27 17.75 9.57 -1.39
CA LYS A 27 17.02 8.35 -1.06
C LYS A 27 17.54 7.81 0.27
N THR A 28 16.66 7.61 1.23
CA THR A 28 17.00 7.11 2.57
C THR A 28 16.30 5.79 2.82
N ARG A 29 17.05 4.80 3.31
CA ARG A 29 16.50 3.52 3.78
C ARG A 29 16.51 3.51 5.30
N LEU A 30 15.37 3.19 5.88
CA LEU A 30 15.12 3.19 7.31
C LEU A 30 14.50 1.85 7.72
N LEU A 31 14.67 1.49 8.98
CA LEU A 31 13.90 0.46 9.67
C LEU A 31 13.16 1.13 10.83
N VAL A 32 11.82 1.16 10.76
CA VAL A 32 11.00 1.74 11.83
C VAL A 32 10.56 0.63 12.78
N GLY A 33 10.92 0.76 14.06
CA GLY A 33 10.54 -0.18 15.11
C GLY A 33 9.06 -0.09 15.46
N LEU A 34 8.37 -1.22 15.48
CA LEU A 34 6.95 -1.31 15.86
C LEU A 34 6.79 -2.06 17.18
N VAL A 35 7.14 -3.34 17.24
CA VAL A 35 6.99 -4.18 18.45
C VAL A 35 8.24 -5.01 18.69
N HIS A 36 8.25 -5.84 19.73
CA HIS A 36 9.25 -6.88 19.93
C HIS A 36 8.60 -8.25 19.80
N ASP A 37 9.33 -9.23 19.28
CA ASP A 37 8.87 -10.62 19.28
C ASP A 37 9.06 -11.29 20.65
N GLY A 38 8.61 -12.54 20.79
CA GLY A 38 8.74 -13.31 22.04
C GLY A 38 10.18 -13.61 22.45
N LEU A 39 11.17 -13.35 21.59
CA LEU A 39 12.60 -13.47 21.88
C LEU A 39 13.24 -12.12 22.25
N GLY A 40 12.43 -11.05 22.38
CA GLY A 40 12.91 -9.70 22.66
C GLY A 40 13.55 -8.99 21.47
N ARG A 41 13.40 -9.51 20.24
CA ARG A 41 13.96 -8.88 19.04
C ARG A 41 12.99 -7.83 18.51
N ALA A 42 13.50 -6.64 18.23
CA ALA A 42 12.70 -5.57 17.64
C ALA A 42 12.24 -5.96 16.23
N MET A 43 10.93 -5.99 16.05
CA MET A 43 10.26 -6.11 14.77
C MET A 43 10.19 -4.73 14.12
N ARG A 44 10.88 -4.59 12.99
CA ARG A 44 10.98 -3.34 12.26
C ARG A 44 10.44 -3.50 10.85
N ILE A 45 9.73 -2.49 10.37
CA ILE A 45 9.29 -2.44 8.98
C ILE A 45 10.29 -1.65 8.12
N PRO A 46 10.56 -2.10 6.88
CA PRO A 46 11.39 -1.35 5.95
C PRO A 46 10.64 -0.12 5.45
N VAL A 47 11.28 1.05 5.54
CA VAL A 47 10.77 2.29 4.96
C VAL A 47 11.81 2.83 3.99
N ILE A 48 11.38 3.16 2.78
CA ILE A 48 12.22 3.78 1.76
C ILE A 48 11.63 5.16 1.46
N ALA A 49 12.37 6.20 1.77
CA ALA A 49 11.96 7.57 1.53
C ALA A 49 12.79 8.20 0.42
N VAL A 50 12.14 8.92 -0.48
CA VAL A 50 12.77 9.79 -1.48
C VAL A 50 12.35 11.21 -1.13
N ARG A 51 13.22 11.97 -0.49
CA ARG A 51 12.96 13.40 -0.20
C ARG A 51 13.47 14.22 -1.37
N GLY A 52 12.57 14.93 -2.03
CA GLY A 52 12.90 15.77 -3.17
C GLY A 52 13.78 16.95 -2.80
N ALA A 53 14.45 17.54 -3.80
CA ALA A 53 15.22 18.78 -3.63
C ALA A 53 14.34 20.03 -3.46
N ARG A 54 13.02 19.89 -3.63
CA ARG A 54 12.05 20.99 -3.55
C ARG A 54 10.92 20.62 -2.59
N PRO A 55 10.36 21.60 -1.85
CA PRO A 55 9.25 21.36 -0.95
C PRO A 55 8.00 20.88 -1.70
N GLY A 56 7.13 20.17 -0.99
CA GLY A 56 5.91 19.58 -1.50
C GLY A 56 5.32 18.57 -0.51
N PRO A 57 4.24 17.88 -0.87
CA PRO A 57 3.54 16.97 0.04
C PRO A 57 4.32 15.68 0.31
N VAL A 58 3.92 14.96 1.36
CA VAL A 58 4.33 13.59 1.65
C VAL A 58 3.32 12.63 1.04
N PHE A 59 3.75 11.84 0.05
CA PHE A 59 2.94 10.78 -0.55
C PHE A 59 3.38 9.43 -0.01
N GLY A 60 2.47 8.72 0.65
CA GLY A 60 2.68 7.39 1.20
C GLY A 60 2.27 6.28 0.24
N ILE A 61 3.08 5.22 0.15
CA ILE A 61 2.74 3.99 -0.55
C ILE A 61 3.04 2.82 0.35
N THR A 62 2.06 1.94 0.53
CA THR A 62 2.18 0.78 1.40
C THR A 62 1.87 -0.49 0.64
N ALA A 63 2.51 -1.60 1.03
CA ALA A 63 2.26 -2.90 0.45
C ALA A 63 2.40 -4.00 1.51
N ALA A 64 1.83 -5.17 1.19
CA ALA A 64 1.86 -6.36 2.03
C ALA A 64 1.42 -6.07 3.48
N LEU A 65 0.30 -5.36 3.64
CA LEU A 65 -0.46 -5.35 4.90
C LEU A 65 -1.04 -6.74 5.19
N HIS A 66 -1.41 -7.45 4.12
CA HIS A 66 -1.56 -8.89 4.14
C HIS A 66 -0.31 -9.54 3.58
N GLY A 67 0.23 -10.52 4.30
CA GLY A 67 1.53 -11.11 3.99
C GLY A 67 1.58 -11.94 2.70
N ASN A 68 0.43 -12.38 2.20
CA ASN A 68 0.33 -13.16 0.96
C ASN A 68 0.09 -12.33 -0.31
N GLU A 69 0.05 -11.01 -0.20
CA GLU A 69 -0.30 -10.11 -1.29
C GLU A 69 0.96 -9.51 -1.94
N LEU A 70 1.51 -10.24 -2.92
CA LEU A 70 2.88 -10.00 -3.39
C LEU A 70 3.02 -8.86 -4.39
N ASN A 71 1.98 -8.53 -5.18
CA ASN A 71 2.12 -7.60 -6.33
C ASN A 71 2.47 -6.16 -5.94
N GLY A 72 2.15 -5.71 -4.72
CA GLY A 72 2.50 -4.37 -4.24
C GLY A 72 4.01 -4.18 -4.04
N ILE A 73 4.73 -5.22 -3.61
CA ILE A 73 6.17 -5.19 -3.31
C ILE A 73 7.00 -4.74 -4.54
N PRO A 74 6.90 -5.37 -5.72
CA PRO A 74 7.66 -4.93 -6.90
C PRO A 74 7.17 -3.59 -7.45
N VAL A 75 5.91 -3.18 -7.21
CA VAL A 75 5.44 -1.84 -7.56
C VAL A 75 6.21 -0.78 -6.76
N VAL A 76 6.32 -0.97 -5.45
CA VAL A 76 7.08 -0.08 -4.55
C VAL A 76 8.51 0.07 -5.03
N HIS A 77 9.24 -1.04 -5.20
CA HIS A 77 10.65 -1.00 -5.60
C HIS A 77 10.85 -0.32 -6.96
N ARG A 78 10.07 -0.70 -7.97
CA ARG A 78 10.18 -0.11 -9.32
C ARG A 78 9.84 1.38 -9.35
N LEU A 79 8.87 1.81 -8.54
CA LEU A 79 8.52 3.23 -8.46
C LEU A 79 9.65 4.04 -7.84
N ILE A 80 10.17 3.59 -6.69
CA ILE A 80 11.29 4.23 -6.00
C ILE A 80 12.52 4.32 -6.91
N ASP A 81 12.84 3.25 -7.64
CA ASP A 81 13.98 3.22 -8.56
C ASP A 81 13.78 4.21 -9.74
N SER A 82 12.53 4.39 -10.17
CA SER A 82 12.19 5.28 -11.29
C SER A 82 12.11 6.78 -10.95
N ILE A 83 12.31 7.16 -9.69
CA ILE A 83 12.20 8.54 -9.21
C ILE A 83 13.59 9.07 -8.86
N SER A 84 13.90 10.25 -9.38
CA SER A 84 15.11 11.01 -9.06
C SER A 84 14.78 12.03 -7.96
N PRO A 85 15.51 12.08 -6.84
CA PRO A 85 15.31 13.08 -5.80
C PRO A 85 15.44 14.53 -6.30
N GLU A 86 16.28 14.78 -7.32
CA GLU A 86 16.54 16.11 -7.90
C GLU A 86 15.29 16.67 -8.62
N THR A 87 14.48 15.77 -9.17
CA THR A 87 13.26 16.12 -9.93
C THR A 87 11.98 16.03 -9.11
N LEU A 88 12.01 15.37 -7.95
CA LEU A 88 10.87 15.24 -7.05
C LEU A 88 10.58 16.57 -6.30
N ARG A 89 9.30 16.91 -6.16
CA ARG A 89 8.81 17.93 -5.21
C ARG A 89 8.06 17.23 -4.07
N GLY A 90 8.42 17.53 -2.83
CA GLY A 90 7.91 16.84 -1.64
C GLY A 90 8.66 15.54 -1.37
N THR A 91 7.99 14.60 -0.72
CA THR A 91 8.59 13.33 -0.28
C THR A 91 7.73 12.16 -0.71
N LEU A 92 8.33 11.16 -1.33
CA LEU A 92 7.69 9.85 -1.52
C LEU A 92 8.17 8.93 -0.41
N VAL A 93 7.26 8.40 0.40
CA VAL A 93 7.57 7.40 1.42
C VAL A 93 6.92 6.08 1.03
N ALA A 94 7.71 5.02 0.94
CA ALA A 94 7.22 3.70 0.59
C ALA A 94 7.57 2.65 1.64
N VAL A 95 6.58 1.84 2.00
CA VAL A 95 6.71 0.71 2.94
C VAL A 95 6.40 -0.57 2.15
N PRO A 96 7.42 -1.27 1.62
CA PRO A 96 7.18 -2.45 0.79
C PRO A 96 6.53 -3.61 1.55
N VAL A 97 6.72 -3.67 2.88
CA VAL A 97 6.12 -4.71 3.72
C VAL A 97 5.65 -4.12 5.04
N LEU A 98 4.33 -4.06 5.23
CA LEU A 98 3.72 -3.62 6.47
C LEU A 98 3.59 -4.76 7.50
N ASN A 99 3.21 -5.96 7.07
CA ASN A 99 3.02 -7.12 7.94
C ASN A 99 4.18 -8.11 7.76
N ILE A 100 5.29 -7.85 8.45
CA ILE A 100 6.49 -8.70 8.38
C ILE A 100 6.19 -10.15 8.80
N PRO A 101 5.49 -10.41 9.93
CA PRO A 101 5.20 -11.79 10.32
C PRO A 101 4.30 -12.53 9.33
N GLY A 102 3.28 -11.86 8.80
CA GLY A 102 2.40 -12.42 7.78
C GLY A 102 3.17 -12.76 6.51
N LEU A 103 4.05 -11.88 6.03
CA LEU A 103 4.84 -12.14 4.82
C LEU A 103 5.76 -13.35 4.99
N VAL A 104 6.45 -13.46 6.14
CA VAL A 104 7.33 -14.60 6.45
C VAL A 104 6.56 -15.91 6.53
N ARG A 105 5.30 -15.87 6.97
CA ARG A 105 4.41 -17.04 7.03
C ARG A 105 3.65 -17.31 5.73
N HIS A 106 3.74 -16.42 4.74
CA HIS A 106 2.89 -16.41 3.56
C HIS A 106 1.38 -16.41 3.89
N GLU A 107 1.02 -15.72 4.98
CA GLU A 107 -0.35 -15.65 5.49
C GLU A 107 -0.93 -14.25 5.32
N ARG A 108 -2.25 -14.17 5.24
CA ARG A 108 -2.96 -12.90 5.14
C ARG A 108 -2.86 -12.15 6.46
N GLU A 109 -3.15 -12.84 7.55
CA GLU A 109 -3.30 -12.28 8.88
C GLU A 109 -1.94 -11.95 9.54
N PHE A 110 -2.01 -11.23 10.65
CA PHE A 110 -0.89 -11.11 11.58
C PHE A 110 -0.67 -12.44 12.32
N ARG A 111 0.43 -12.55 13.07
CA ARG A 111 0.83 -13.83 13.68
C ARG A 111 -0.16 -14.39 14.71
N ASP A 112 -1.06 -13.54 15.23
CA ASP A 112 -2.16 -13.88 16.14
C ASP A 112 -3.50 -14.13 15.41
N SER A 113 -3.47 -14.32 14.09
CA SER A 113 -4.63 -14.51 13.20
C SER A 113 -5.54 -13.28 13.06
N THR A 114 -5.08 -12.09 13.46
CA THR A 114 -5.83 -10.85 13.28
C THR A 114 -5.60 -10.28 11.87
N ASP A 115 -6.68 -9.96 11.16
CA ASP A 115 -6.58 -9.15 9.93
C ASP A 115 -6.32 -7.68 10.33
N LEU A 116 -5.08 -7.21 10.11
CA LEU A 116 -4.68 -5.85 10.46
C LEU A 116 -5.55 -4.79 9.74
N ASN A 117 -6.07 -5.09 8.56
CA ASN A 117 -6.85 -4.14 7.76
C ASN A 117 -8.31 -4.01 8.23
N HIS A 118 -8.64 -4.48 9.44
CA HIS A 118 -9.95 -4.33 10.07
C HIS A 118 -9.86 -3.88 11.53
N ILE A 119 -8.68 -3.48 12.01
CA ILE A 119 -8.48 -3.03 13.39
C ILE A 119 -7.88 -1.62 13.48
N MET A 120 -7.77 -0.88 12.38
CA MET A 120 -7.11 0.43 12.38
C MET A 120 -7.89 1.44 13.24
N PRO A 121 -7.21 2.28 14.04
CA PRO A 121 -5.75 2.41 14.14
C PRO A 121 -5.07 1.40 15.07
N GLY A 122 -5.80 0.54 15.79
CA GLY A 122 -5.27 -0.31 16.84
C GLY A 122 -5.44 0.31 18.23
N VAL A 123 -4.74 -0.22 19.23
CA VAL A 123 -4.82 0.21 20.63
C VAL A 123 -3.40 0.25 21.24
N ALA A 124 -3.03 1.37 21.86
CA ALA A 124 -1.65 1.63 22.32
C ALA A 124 -1.15 0.63 23.38
N ASP A 125 -2.05 0.15 24.23
CA ASP A 125 -1.88 -0.79 25.32
C ASP A 125 -2.71 -2.08 25.11
N GLY A 126 -3.06 -2.38 23.85
CA GLY A 126 -3.82 -3.56 23.48
C GLY A 126 -3.01 -4.85 23.40
N ASN A 127 -3.59 -5.85 22.74
CA ASN A 127 -2.87 -7.05 22.35
C ASN A 127 -1.82 -6.75 21.26
N GLU A 128 -1.04 -7.75 20.87
CA GLU A 128 0.11 -7.50 20.00
C GLU A 128 -0.25 -6.86 18.64
N SER A 129 -1.23 -7.40 17.91
CA SER A 129 -1.67 -6.84 16.62
C SER A 129 -2.25 -5.44 16.77
N GLN A 130 -2.98 -5.16 17.86
CA GLN A 130 -3.49 -3.84 18.17
C GLN A 130 -2.38 -2.82 18.44
N VAL A 131 -1.36 -3.19 19.22
CA VAL A 131 -0.19 -2.34 19.48
C VAL A 131 0.62 -2.15 18.20
N TYR A 132 0.74 -3.20 17.39
CA TYR A 132 1.40 -3.14 16.08
C TYR A 132 0.71 -2.15 15.14
N ALA A 133 -0.61 -2.26 14.98
CA ALA A 133 -1.41 -1.34 14.16
C ALA A 133 -1.33 0.10 14.70
N TYR A 134 -1.41 0.29 16.03
CA TYR A 134 -1.33 1.61 16.65
C TYR A 134 -0.01 2.29 16.35
N ARG A 135 1.08 1.53 16.47
CA ARG A 135 2.43 2.01 16.19
C ARG A 135 2.66 2.22 14.71
N LEU A 136 2.11 1.36 13.86
CA LEU A 136 2.20 1.51 12.41
C LEU A 136 1.55 2.82 11.93
N THR A 137 0.33 3.09 12.41
CA THR A 137 -0.40 4.31 12.07
C THR A 137 0.27 5.54 12.67
N SER A 138 0.52 5.57 13.98
CA SER A 138 1.09 6.74 14.66
C SER A 138 2.55 7.06 14.31
N ARG A 139 3.39 6.05 14.03
CA ARG A 139 4.83 6.25 13.81
C ARG A 139 5.21 6.38 12.34
N VAL A 140 4.33 5.99 11.41
CA VAL A 140 4.64 5.98 9.97
C VAL A 140 3.54 6.62 9.15
N VAL A 141 2.34 6.04 9.15
CA VAL A 141 1.28 6.43 8.20
C VAL A 141 0.72 7.82 8.50
N GLY A 142 0.70 8.23 9.77
CA GLY A 142 0.27 9.57 10.20
C GLY A 142 1.12 10.72 9.65
N ALA A 143 2.30 10.44 9.07
CA ALA A 143 3.12 11.45 8.42
C ALA A 143 2.69 11.75 6.97
N PHE A 144 1.73 11.02 6.41
CA PHE A 144 1.37 11.10 4.99
C PHE A 144 0.27 12.14 4.74
N ASN A 145 0.40 12.91 3.66
CA ASN A 145 -0.67 13.78 3.17
C ASN A 145 -1.59 13.06 2.18
N TYR A 146 -1.11 11.99 1.55
CA TYR A 146 -1.83 11.15 0.61
C TYR A 146 -1.40 9.69 0.76
N LEU A 147 -2.28 8.73 0.52
CA LEU A 147 -1.97 7.30 0.63
C LEU A 147 -2.45 6.49 -0.59
N ALA A 148 -1.57 5.65 -1.12
CA ALA A 148 -1.94 4.53 -1.98
C ALA A 148 -1.55 3.21 -1.31
N ASP A 149 -2.55 2.46 -0.86
CA ASP A 149 -2.37 1.18 -0.18
C ASP A 149 -2.54 0.03 -1.17
N LEU A 150 -1.49 -0.77 -1.38
CA LEU A 150 -1.40 -1.76 -2.44
C LEU A 150 -1.76 -3.15 -1.90
N HIS A 151 -2.84 -3.71 -2.44
CA HIS A 151 -3.39 -5.01 -2.09
C HIS A 151 -3.44 -5.94 -3.30
N THR A 152 -3.81 -7.19 -3.06
CA THR A 152 -4.30 -8.14 -4.06
C THR A 152 -5.56 -8.83 -3.52
N ALA A 153 -6.21 -9.66 -4.33
CA ALA A 153 -7.31 -10.47 -3.82
C ALA A 153 -6.86 -11.44 -2.72
N SER A 154 -7.81 -11.90 -1.90
CA SER A 154 -7.55 -12.88 -0.85
C SER A 154 -7.40 -14.30 -1.42
N PHE A 155 -6.91 -15.24 -0.60
CA PHE A 155 -6.56 -16.62 -0.96
C PHE A 155 -7.59 -17.30 -1.89
N GLY A 156 -7.08 -18.01 -2.90
CA GLY A 156 -7.88 -18.80 -3.84
C GLY A 156 -8.69 -17.99 -4.87
N ARG A 157 -8.53 -16.65 -4.92
CA ARG A 157 -9.29 -15.79 -5.83
C ARG A 157 -8.44 -15.27 -6.98
N ILE A 158 -9.06 -15.12 -8.14
CA ILE A 158 -8.54 -14.33 -9.26
C ILE A 158 -9.20 -12.95 -9.27
N ASN A 159 -8.51 -11.94 -9.79
CA ASN A 159 -9.00 -10.57 -9.70
C ASN A 159 -8.51 -9.66 -10.83
N THR A 160 -9.29 -8.60 -11.08
CA THR A 160 -8.94 -7.52 -12.01
C THR A 160 -7.94 -6.57 -11.36
N LEU A 161 -7.54 -5.52 -12.09
CA LEU A 161 -6.98 -4.33 -11.45
C LEU A 161 -8.17 -3.44 -11.07
N TYR A 162 -8.50 -3.34 -9.78
CA TYR A 162 -9.58 -2.46 -9.32
C TYR A 162 -9.11 -1.52 -8.21
N VAL A 163 -9.90 -0.50 -7.91
CA VAL A 163 -9.61 0.46 -6.84
C VAL A 163 -10.80 0.56 -5.90
N ARG A 164 -10.54 0.62 -4.59
CA ARG A 164 -11.51 1.10 -3.60
C ARG A 164 -11.19 2.53 -3.22
N ALA A 165 -12.19 3.40 -3.28
CA ALA A 165 -12.02 4.83 -3.06
C ALA A 165 -13.33 5.44 -2.55
N ASP A 166 -13.22 6.46 -1.70
CA ASP A 166 -14.35 7.34 -1.46
C ASP A 166 -14.54 8.21 -2.72
N LEU A 167 -15.70 8.05 -3.37
CA LEU A 167 -16.02 8.81 -4.59
C LEU A 167 -16.68 10.15 -4.30
N ASP A 168 -17.13 10.37 -3.06
CA ASP A 168 -17.70 11.64 -2.63
C ASP A 168 -16.61 12.68 -2.36
N GLU A 169 -15.38 12.24 -2.10
CA GLU A 169 -14.21 13.11 -1.95
C GLU A 169 -13.50 13.30 -3.31
N PRO A 170 -13.50 14.52 -3.91
CA PRO A 170 -13.02 14.73 -5.27
C PRO A 170 -11.55 14.36 -5.50
N THR A 171 -10.68 14.55 -4.50
CA THR A 171 -9.25 14.25 -4.62
C THR A 171 -9.02 12.74 -4.71
N THR A 172 -9.71 11.97 -3.87
CA THR A 172 -9.69 10.51 -3.76
C THR A 172 -10.31 9.87 -5.01
N ALA A 173 -11.44 10.41 -5.48
CA ALA A 173 -12.04 10.02 -6.75
C ALA A 173 -11.04 10.23 -7.91
N ARG A 174 -10.35 11.37 -7.94
CA ARG A 174 -9.34 11.66 -8.96
C ARG A 174 -8.15 10.72 -8.87
N MET A 175 -7.68 10.41 -7.66
CA MET A 175 -6.61 9.44 -7.41
C MET A 175 -6.96 8.07 -7.99
N ALA A 176 -8.20 7.61 -7.76
CA ALA A 176 -8.69 6.33 -8.26
C ALA A 176 -8.74 6.28 -9.79
N MET A 177 -9.30 7.33 -10.42
CA MET A 177 -9.40 7.44 -11.88
C MET A 177 -8.03 7.39 -12.57
N LEU A 178 -6.99 7.98 -11.97
CA LEU A 178 -5.64 7.98 -12.52
C LEU A 178 -4.97 6.60 -12.51
N GLN A 179 -5.46 5.64 -11.70
CA GLN A 179 -5.00 4.25 -11.73
C GLN A 179 -5.48 3.48 -12.95
N ARG A 180 -6.51 3.99 -13.63
CA ARG A 180 -7.09 3.35 -14.83
C ARG A 180 -7.52 1.91 -14.57
N PRO A 181 -8.26 1.66 -13.47
CA PRO A 181 -8.67 0.31 -13.14
C PRO A 181 -9.76 -0.17 -14.10
N THR A 182 -10.07 -1.46 -14.02
CA THR A 182 -11.28 -2.02 -14.63
C THR A 182 -12.52 -1.53 -13.89
N ILE A 183 -12.47 -1.54 -12.54
CA ILE A 183 -13.58 -1.16 -11.66
C ILE A 183 -13.08 -0.16 -10.61
N ILE A 184 -13.94 0.80 -10.24
CA ILE A 184 -13.81 1.55 -8.99
C ILE A 184 -15.01 1.24 -8.12
N LEU A 185 -14.76 0.71 -6.92
CA LEU A 185 -15.76 0.50 -5.90
C LEU A 185 -15.79 1.72 -4.96
N HIS A 186 -16.95 2.37 -4.88
CA HIS A 186 -17.22 3.41 -3.88
C HIS A 186 -17.14 2.80 -2.48
N ASN A 187 -16.32 3.40 -1.62
CA ASN A 187 -16.05 2.87 -0.29
C ASN A 187 -15.69 4.01 0.70
N PRO A 188 -16.68 4.54 1.45
CA PRO A 188 -16.47 5.59 2.44
C PRO A 188 -15.46 5.19 3.55
N PRO A 189 -14.90 6.15 4.32
CA PRO A 189 -13.83 5.90 5.30
C PRO A 189 -14.29 5.26 6.64
N ARG A 190 -15.32 4.40 6.61
CA ARG A 190 -15.95 3.82 7.83
C ARG A 190 -15.86 2.30 7.89
N ASP A 191 -14.67 1.75 7.63
CA ASP A 191 -14.47 0.30 7.46
C ASP A 191 -13.29 -0.28 8.27
N HIS A 192 -12.66 0.53 9.14
CA HIS A 192 -11.49 0.16 9.95
C HIS A 192 -10.27 -0.33 9.14
N THR A 193 -10.23 -0.03 7.84
CA THR A 193 -9.08 -0.30 6.98
C THR A 193 -8.01 0.76 7.13
N LEU A 194 -6.78 0.48 6.68
CA LEU A 194 -5.70 1.46 6.70
C LEU A 194 -6.04 2.68 5.84
N ARG A 195 -6.62 2.45 4.66
CA ARG A 195 -7.16 3.48 3.77
C ARG A 195 -8.26 4.28 4.46
N GLY A 196 -9.23 3.61 5.07
CA GLY A 196 -10.35 4.26 5.76
C GLY A 196 -9.87 5.17 6.90
N TRP A 197 -8.96 4.66 7.74
CA TRP A 197 -8.33 5.45 8.80
C TRP A 197 -7.56 6.67 8.24
N ALA A 198 -6.69 6.48 7.24
CA ALA A 198 -5.93 7.59 6.66
C ALA A 198 -6.84 8.70 6.10
N SER A 199 -7.94 8.32 5.43
CA SER A 199 -8.94 9.29 4.95
C SER A 199 -9.69 9.99 6.09
N ALA A 200 -10.01 9.28 7.17
CA ALA A 200 -10.62 9.88 8.36
C ALA A 200 -9.69 10.89 9.06
N GLU A 201 -8.38 10.67 9.01
CA GLU A 201 -7.35 11.61 9.49
C GLU A 201 -7.04 12.74 8.49
N GLY A 202 -7.77 12.82 7.37
CA GLY A 202 -7.67 13.91 6.40
C GLY A 202 -6.66 13.69 5.26
N ALA A 203 -6.06 12.50 5.14
CA ALA A 203 -5.21 12.14 4.00
C ALA A 203 -6.04 11.40 2.93
N PRO A 204 -6.27 11.99 1.72
CA PRO A 204 -6.95 11.28 0.64
C PRO A 204 -6.24 9.96 0.34
N ALA A 205 -7.00 8.86 0.37
CA ALA A 205 -6.44 7.51 0.33
C ALA A 205 -7.21 6.57 -0.58
N ILE A 206 -6.48 5.77 -1.36
CA ILE A 206 -7.05 4.72 -2.21
C ILE A 206 -6.43 3.36 -1.89
N THR A 207 -7.22 2.30 -2.02
CA THR A 207 -6.71 0.92 -2.06
C THR A 207 -6.63 0.48 -3.51
N ILE A 208 -5.49 -0.01 -3.95
CA ILE A 208 -5.30 -0.54 -5.31
C ILE A 208 -5.16 -2.05 -5.24
N GLU A 209 -6.06 -2.75 -5.92
CA GLU A 209 -6.18 -4.21 -5.90
C GLU A 209 -5.54 -4.78 -7.16
N ILE A 210 -4.33 -5.34 -7.00
CA ILE A 210 -3.40 -5.67 -8.10
C ILE A 210 -3.50 -7.15 -8.44
N GLY A 211 -4.71 -7.62 -8.76
CA GLY A 211 -4.95 -8.98 -9.19
C GLY A 211 -4.86 -10.02 -8.08
N ASP A 212 -4.23 -11.15 -8.38
CA ASP A 212 -4.33 -12.40 -7.62
C ASP A 212 -3.22 -12.45 -6.55
N PRO A 213 -3.45 -13.10 -5.40
CA PRO A 213 -2.44 -13.25 -4.35
C PRO A 213 -1.42 -14.34 -4.69
N HIS A 214 -0.33 -14.42 -3.91
CA HIS A 214 0.73 -15.43 -4.00
C HIS A 214 1.50 -15.49 -5.33
N VAL A 215 1.17 -14.67 -6.33
CA VAL A 215 1.82 -14.67 -7.64
C VAL A 215 2.14 -13.26 -8.09
N PHE A 216 3.31 -13.10 -8.71
CA PHE A 216 3.66 -11.86 -9.40
C PHE A 216 2.99 -11.80 -10.76
N GLN A 217 2.28 -10.70 -11.04
CA GLN A 217 1.59 -10.45 -12.31
C GLN A 217 2.20 -9.21 -13.00
N PRO A 218 3.27 -9.37 -13.81
CA PRO A 218 4.05 -8.25 -14.35
C PRO A 218 3.22 -7.22 -15.13
N LYS A 219 2.17 -7.65 -15.84
CA LYS A 219 1.27 -6.74 -16.57
C LYS A 219 0.51 -5.81 -15.63
N LYS A 220 -0.01 -6.33 -14.51
CA LYS A 220 -0.74 -5.54 -13.50
C LYS A 220 0.21 -4.62 -12.74
N VAL A 221 1.38 -5.12 -12.33
CA VAL A 221 2.46 -4.31 -11.72
C VAL A 221 2.83 -3.10 -12.60
N ARG A 222 3.03 -3.29 -13.91
CA ARG A 222 3.34 -2.19 -14.84
C ARG A 222 2.20 -1.17 -14.96
N ARG A 223 0.94 -1.64 -14.98
CA ARG A 223 -0.23 -0.75 -15.03
C ARG A 223 -0.33 0.11 -13.77
N THR A 224 -0.20 -0.50 -12.59
CA THR A 224 -0.20 0.22 -11.30
C THR A 224 0.93 1.25 -11.24
N LEU A 225 2.14 0.90 -11.68
CA LEU A 225 3.26 1.84 -11.77
C LEU A 225 2.92 3.06 -12.65
N SER A 226 2.29 2.84 -13.81
CA SER A 226 1.86 3.94 -14.68
C SER A 226 0.81 4.83 -14.00
N GLY A 227 -0.12 4.25 -13.24
CA GLY A 227 -1.15 4.98 -12.50
C GLY A 227 -0.58 5.83 -11.38
N LEU A 228 0.28 5.25 -10.53
CA LEU A 228 0.99 5.97 -9.48
C LEU A 228 1.85 7.11 -10.02
N ARG A 229 2.55 6.92 -11.15
CA ARG A 229 3.31 8.01 -11.78
C ARG A 229 2.41 9.13 -12.32
N ALA A 230 1.26 8.77 -12.90
CA ALA A 230 0.28 9.76 -13.36
C ALA A 230 -0.29 10.56 -12.18
N LEU A 231 -0.51 9.88 -11.05
CA LEU A 231 -0.95 10.48 -9.80
C LEU A 231 0.08 11.46 -9.23
N LEU A 232 1.33 11.03 -9.04
CA LEU A 232 2.41 11.91 -8.59
C LEU A 232 2.63 13.11 -9.53
N THR A 233 2.42 12.93 -10.84
CA THR A 233 2.47 14.02 -11.82
C THR A 233 1.31 15.01 -11.63
N GLN A 234 0.09 14.51 -11.41
CA GLN A 234 -1.09 15.35 -11.17
C GLN A 234 -0.98 16.14 -9.86
N MET A 235 -0.32 15.57 -8.85
CA MET A 235 0.03 16.23 -7.59
C MET A 235 1.23 17.17 -7.71
N LYS A 236 1.76 17.37 -8.93
CA LYS A 236 2.93 18.21 -9.23
C LYS A 236 4.21 17.76 -8.50
N MET A 237 4.26 16.52 -8.01
CA MET A 237 5.47 15.94 -7.40
C MET A 237 6.49 15.53 -8.47
N LEU A 238 6.01 15.09 -9.64
CA LEU A 238 6.84 14.74 -10.79
C LEU A 238 6.62 15.69 -11.98
N PRO A 239 7.60 15.82 -12.89
CA PRO A 239 7.45 16.59 -14.13
C PRO A 239 6.28 16.07 -14.99
N ARG A 240 5.63 16.99 -15.72
CA ARG A 240 4.48 16.67 -16.56
C ARG A 240 4.88 15.69 -17.67
N ARG A 241 4.13 14.59 -17.81
CA ARG A 241 4.28 13.62 -18.89
C ARG A 241 2.93 13.34 -19.53
N ALA A 242 2.93 13.14 -20.85
CA ALA A 242 1.75 12.69 -21.56
C ALA A 242 1.38 11.28 -21.09
N HIS A 243 0.09 11.09 -20.88
CA HIS A 243 -0.47 9.91 -20.26
C HIS A 243 -1.68 9.51 -21.11
N PRO A 244 -1.69 8.33 -21.74
CA PRO A 244 -2.78 7.95 -22.64
C PRO A 244 -4.11 7.87 -21.86
N THR A 245 -5.21 8.31 -22.46
CA THR A 245 -6.53 8.22 -21.84
C THR A 245 -7.05 6.79 -21.99
N PRO A 246 -7.20 6.02 -20.90
CA PRO A 246 -7.85 4.70 -20.96
C PRO A 246 -9.37 4.86 -21.16
N PRO A 247 -10.09 3.78 -21.49
CA PRO A 247 -11.54 3.76 -21.31
C PRO A 247 -11.91 4.05 -19.85
N PRO A 248 -13.08 4.65 -19.59
CA PRO A 248 -13.56 4.90 -18.24
C PRO A 248 -13.74 3.56 -17.49
N PRO A 249 -13.46 3.53 -16.18
CA PRO A 249 -13.72 2.35 -15.36
C PRO A 249 -15.23 2.15 -15.15
N VAL A 250 -15.62 0.93 -14.81
CA VAL A 250 -16.97 0.67 -14.27
C VAL A 250 -17.02 1.19 -12.84
N LEU A 251 -17.99 2.05 -12.55
CA LEU A 251 -18.22 2.55 -11.20
C LEU A 251 -19.23 1.66 -10.49
N CYS A 252 -18.88 1.17 -9.30
CA CYS A 252 -19.75 0.32 -8.49
C CYS A 252 -20.03 1.02 -7.17
N GLU A 253 -21.31 1.19 -6.83
CA GLU A 253 -21.73 1.74 -5.53
C GLU A 253 -21.63 0.70 -4.40
N ALA A 254 -21.72 -0.59 -4.74
CA ALA A 254 -21.71 -1.68 -3.78
C ALA A 254 -21.07 -2.95 -4.36
N SER A 255 -20.72 -3.88 -3.47
CA SER A 255 -20.27 -5.23 -3.81
C SER A 255 -20.86 -6.24 -2.83
N ARG A 256 -20.98 -7.51 -3.24
CA ARG A 256 -21.47 -8.59 -2.38
C ARG A 256 -20.68 -9.87 -2.61
N TRP A 257 -20.56 -10.67 -1.55
CA TRP A 257 -20.01 -12.02 -1.63
C TRP A 257 -21.12 -13.03 -1.91
N ILE A 258 -20.84 -13.99 -2.77
CA ILE A 258 -21.71 -15.15 -3.02
C ILE A 258 -21.00 -16.37 -2.43
N TYR A 259 -21.69 -17.07 -1.54
CA TYR A 259 -21.16 -18.23 -0.82
C TYR A 259 -21.88 -19.51 -1.27
N THR A 260 -21.16 -20.63 -1.24
CA THR A 260 -21.74 -21.97 -1.39
C THR A 260 -22.30 -22.45 -0.05
N ASP A 261 -23.47 -23.10 -0.06
CA ASP A 261 -24.08 -23.76 1.09
C ASP A 261 -23.60 -25.22 1.25
N ARG A 262 -22.79 -25.72 0.30
CA ARG A 262 -22.27 -27.09 0.24
C ARG A 262 -20.79 -27.14 -0.10
N GLY A 263 -20.10 -28.16 0.40
CA GLY A 263 -18.73 -28.48 0.00
C GLY A 263 -18.68 -29.11 -1.40
N GLY A 264 -17.57 -28.93 -2.11
CA GLY A 264 -17.35 -29.51 -3.44
C GLY A 264 -16.32 -28.75 -4.27
N LEU A 265 -16.30 -29.03 -5.58
CA LEU A 265 -15.48 -28.29 -6.55
C LEU A 265 -16.26 -27.07 -7.05
N LEU A 266 -15.79 -25.86 -6.73
CA LEU A 266 -16.38 -24.63 -7.21
C LEU A 266 -15.93 -24.34 -8.66
N ARG A 267 -16.90 -24.20 -9.57
CA ARG A 267 -16.67 -23.65 -10.91
C ARG A 267 -17.36 -22.30 -11.03
N VAL A 268 -16.57 -21.26 -11.27
CA VAL A 268 -17.07 -19.92 -11.60
C VAL A 268 -17.08 -19.82 -13.14
N ASN A 269 -18.28 -19.69 -13.72
CA ASN A 269 -18.45 -19.61 -15.17
C ASN A 269 -18.09 -18.24 -15.77
N PRO A 270 -18.45 -17.08 -15.17
CA PRO A 270 -18.13 -15.80 -15.78
C PRO A 270 -16.64 -15.46 -15.72
N GLU A 271 -16.16 -14.76 -16.74
CA GLU A 271 -14.81 -14.21 -16.78
C GLU A 271 -14.68 -12.91 -15.95
N LEU A 272 -13.44 -12.55 -15.61
CA LEU A 272 -13.16 -11.32 -14.88
C LEU A 272 -13.55 -10.08 -15.71
N GLY A 273 -14.52 -9.32 -15.22
CA GLY A 273 -15.03 -8.11 -15.87
C GLY A 273 -16.17 -8.38 -16.86
N GLU A 274 -16.64 -9.63 -16.96
CA GLU A 274 -17.87 -9.96 -17.67
C GLU A 274 -19.08 -9.34 -16.95
N LEU A 275 -19.99 -8.73 -17.72
CA LEU A 275 -21.27 -8.27 -17.22
C LEU A 275 -22.24 -9.45 -17.18
N VAL A 276 -22.84 -9.69 -16.02
CA VAL A 276 -23.77 -10.80 -15.77
C VAL A 276 -25.14 -10.25 -15.37
N GLU A 277 -26.20 -10.92 -15.78
CA GLU A 277 -27.61 -10.64 -15.40
C GLU A 277 -28.09 -11.55 -14.26
#